data_AF-A0A7C4XQY0-F1
#
_entry.id   AF-A0A7C4XQY0-F1
#
_cell.length_a   1.000
_cell.length_b   1.000
_cell.length_c   1.000
_cell.angle_alpha   90.00
_cell.angle_beta   90.00
_cell.angle_gamma   90.00
#
_symmetry.space_group_name_H-M   'P 1'
#
loop_
_entity.id
_entity.type
_entity.pdbx_description
1 polymer ?
#
loop_
_entity_poly.entity_id
_entity_poly.type
_entity_poly.pdbx_seq_one_letter_code
_entity_poly.pdbx_strand_id
1 'polypeptide(L)'
;MTYPTFLEPFSQEITVLLLFVDGLFFGLAIKKAFTSVILLIVAFMIAYFISFSLIPKISISNLVSQISSYASTVHFGGVVITFSVVMFFIGFAVGLWKG
;
A
#
# COMPACT_ATOMS: atom_id res chain seq x y z
N MET A 1 -13.50 2.47 -12.17
CA MET A 1 -14.51 2.43 -11.09
C MET A 1 -15.85 2.75 -11.73
N THR A 2 -16.86 1.92 -11.54
CA THR A 2 -18.19 2.16 -12.12
C THR A 2 -18.99 2.98 -11.11
N TYR A 3 -19.24 4.26 -11.42
CA TYR A 3 -20.04 5.14 -10.58
C TYR A 3 -21.54 4.94 -10.88
N PRO A 4 -22.43 5.04 -9.88
CA PRO A 4 -23.86 5.14 -10.13
C PRO A 4 -24.17 6.34 -11.06
N THR A 5 -25.18 6.22 -11.92
CA THR A 5 -25.52 7.23 -12.95
C THR A 5 -25.80 8.64 -12.40
N PHE A 6 -26.20 8.76 -11.13
CA PHE A 6 -26.40 10.05 -10.46
C PHE A 6 -25.09 10.69 -9.92
N LEU A 7 -24.00 9.93 -9.81
CA LEU A 7 -22.67 10.40 -9.39
C LEU A 7 -21.68 10.48 -10.55
N GLU A 8 -22.03 9.95 -11.72
CA GLU A 8 -21.22 10.02 -12.95
C GLU A 8 -20.67 11.42 -13.26
N PRO A 9 -21.45 12.52 -13.13
CA PRO A 9 -20.96 13.87 -13.41
C PRO A 9 -19.85 14.33 -12.45
N PHE A 10 -19.84 13.80 -11.21
CA PHE A 10 -18.88 14.14 -10.16
C PHE A 10 -17.79 13.07 -9.98
N SER A 11 -17.72 12.13 -10.92
CA SER A 11 -16.87 10.94 -10.82
C SER A 11 -15.40 11.30 -10.65
N GLN A 12 -14.92 12.36 -11.32
CA GLN A 12 -13.53 12.80 -11.26
C GLN A 12 -13.18 13.40 -9.90
N GLU A 13 -14.00 14.29 -9.37
CA GLU A 13 -13.82 14.94 -8.07
C GLU A 13 -13.87 13.90 -6.95
N ILE A 14 -14.83 12.97 -7.02
CA ILE A 14 -14.96 11.88 -6.05
C ILE A 14 -13.73 10.95 -6.11
N THR A 15 -13.23 10.64 -7.31
CA THR A 15 -12.02 9.81 -7.47
C THR A 15 -10.81 10.48 -6.80
N VAL A 16 -10.58 11.77 -7.05
CA VAL A 16 -9.44 12.50 -6.49
C VAL A 16 -9.55 12.59 -4.96
N LEU A 17 -10.75 12.83 -4.43
CA LEU A 17 -10.97 12.91 -2.99
C LEU A 17 -10.80 11.56 -2.31
N LEU A 18 -11.35 10.48 -2.88
CA LEU A 18 -11.15 9.12 -2.36
C LEU A 18 -9.67 8.76 -2.32
N LEU A 19 -8.93 9.09 -3.37
CA LEU A 19 -7.52 8.76 -3.50
C LEU A 19 -6.63 9.55 -2.52
N PHE A 20 -7.01 10.80 -2.20
CA PHE A 20 -6.43 11.55 -1.09
C PHE A 20 -6.70 10.89 0.26
N VAL A 21 -7.96 10.51 0.51
CA VAL A 21 -8.39 9.87 1.76
C VAL A 21 -7.70 8.52 1.95
N ASP A 22 -7.59 7.72 0.89
CA ASP A 22 -6.84 6.46 0.89
C ASP A 22 -5.38 6.71 1.26
N GLY A 23 -4.71 7.67 0.61
CA GLY A 23 -3.35 8.08 0.94
C GLY A 23 -3.21 8.44 2.43
N LEU A 24 -4.13 9.24 2.95
CA LEU A 24 -4.15 9.64 4.36
C LEU A 24 -4.29 8.45 5.31
N PHE A 25 -5.22 7.52 5.04
CA PHE A 25 -5.37 6.31 5.85
C PHE A 25 -4.12 5.43 5.81
N PHE A 26 -3.50 5.26 4.65
CA PHE A 26 -2.22 4.54 4.54
C PHE A 26 -1.11 5.24 5.34
N GLY A 27 -1.03 6.57 5.27
CA GLY A 27 -0.05 7.36 6.02
C GLY A 27 -0.23 7.22 7.54
N LEU A 28 -1.47 7.20 8.03
CA LEU A 28 -1.78 6.97 9.44
C LEU A 28 -1.45 5.52 9.87
N ALA A 29 -1.68 4.55 9.00
CA ALA A 29 -1.50 3.12 9.32
C ALA A 29 -0.04 2.65 9.25
N ILE A 30 0.82 3.32 8.47
CA ILE A 30 2.18 2.85 8.16
C ILE A 30 3.05 2.67 9.42
N LYS A 31 2.92 3.54 10.43
CA LYS A 31 3.73 3.46 11.65
C LYS A 31 3.43 2.19 12.45
N LYS A 32 2.16 1.84 12.55
CA LYS A 32 1.72 0.59 13.21
C LYS A 32 2.12 -0.64 12.39
N ALA A 33 2.02 -0.56 11.07
CA ALA A 33 2.47 -1.62 10.17
C ALA A 33 3.98 -1.89 10.34
N PHE A 34 4.80 -0.85 10.44
CA PHE A 34 6.24 -0.98 10.64
C PHE A 34 6.58 -1.66 11.97
N THR A 35 5.91 -1.25 13.07
CA THR A 35 6.06 -1.90 14.37
C THR A 35 5.67 -3.38 14.30
N SER A 36 4.59 -3.73 13.60
CA SER A 36 4.17 -5.12 13.40
C SER A 36 5.19 -5.93 12.61
N VAL A 37 5.79 -5.37 11.55
CA VAL A 37 6.83 -6.04 10.76
C VAL A 37 8.07 -6.31 11.61
N ILE A 38 8.49 -5.34 12.43
CA ILE A 38 9.61 -5.53 13.37
C ILE A 38 9.31 -6.66 14.37
N LEU A 39 8.11 -6.66 14.97
CA LEU A 39 7.69 -7.71 15.90
C LEU A 39 7.69 -9.10 15.25
N LEU A 40 7.29 -9.17 13.98
CA LEU A 40 7.32 -10.40 13.19
C LEU A 40 8.75 -10.88 12.91
N ILE A 41 9.69 -9.97 12.60
CA ILE A 41 11.11 -10.31 12.45
C ILE A 41 11.67 -10.85 13.76
N VAL A 42 11.36 -10.22 14.90
CA VAL A 42 11.79 -10.68 16.23
C VAL A 42 11.19 -12.05 16.56
N ALA A 43 9.91 -12.27 16.26
CA ALA A 43 9.26 -13.57 16.45
C ALA A 43 9.91 -14.68 15.61
N PHE A 44 10.26 -14.40 14.35
CA PHE A 44 10.99 -15.35 13.51
C PHE A 44 12.41 -15.63 14.03
N MET A 45 13.09 -14.63 14.58
CA MET A 45 14.40 -14.81 15.19
C MET A 45 14.32 -15.75 16.41
N ILE A 46 13.34 -15.56 17.29
CA ILE A 46 13.10 -16.43 18.44
C ILE A 46 12.71 -17.85 18.00
N ALA A 47 11.81 -17.97 17.00
CA ALA A 47 11.42 -19.26 16.44
C ALA A 47 12.61 -20.04 15.86
N TYR A 48 13.55 -19.34 15.22
CA TYR A 48 14.80 -19.94 14.74
C TYR A 48 15.65 -20.48 15.90
N PHE A 49 15.82 -19.73 16.99
CA PHE A 49 16.59 -20.17 18.15
C PHE A 49 15.97 -21.38 18.88
N ILE A 50 14.63 -21.47 18.92
CA ILE A 50 13.91 -22.57 19.59
C ILE A 50 13.73 -23.77 18.64
N SER A 51 14.31 -23.73 17.42
CA SER A 51 14.14 -24.76 16.38
C SER A 51 12.67 -25.04 16.05
N PHE A 52 11.83 -24.02 16.11
CA PHE A 52 10.41 -24.12 15.83
C PHE A 52 10.20 -24.34 14.33
N SER A 53 9.86 -25.56 13.93
CA SER A 53 9.79 -26.03 12.53
C SER A 53 8.64 -25.42 11.70
N LEU A 54 7.84 -24.51 12.25
CA LEU A 54 6.71 -23.87 11.55
C LEU A 54 7.13 -22.64 10.72
N ILE A 55 8.28 -22.72 10.05
CA ILE A 55 8.70 -21.69 9.10
C ILE A 55 8.26 -22.18 7.71
N PRO A 56 7.20 -21.60 7.11
CA PRO A 56 6.92 -21.84 5.71
C PRO A 56 8.18 -21.45 4.95
N LYS A 57 8.68 -22.33 4.06
CA LYS A 57 9.83 -22.02 3.21
C LYS A 57 9.39 -21.01 2.14
N ILE A 58 9.17 -19.75 2.54
CA ILE A 58 8.83 -18.67 1.63
C ILE A 58 10.14 -18.34 0.91
N SER A 59 10.26 -18.80 -0.33
CA SER A 59 11.38 -18.42 -1.19
C SER A 59 11.28 -16.94 -1.50
N ILE A 60 12.19 -16.14 -0.93
CA ILE A 60 12.28 -14.69 -1.12
C ILE A 60 12.33 -14.33 -2.61
N SER A 61 12.90 -15.20 -3.45
CA SER A 61 12.91 -15.07 -4.91
C SER A 61 11.53 -14.94 -5.53
N ASN A 62 10.54 -15.69 -5.03
CA ASN A 62 9.19 -15.71 -5.59
C ASN A 62 8.44 -14.41 -5.24
N LEU A 63 8.64 -13.89 -4.02
CA LEU A 63 8.06 -12.60 -3.62
C LEU A 63 8.57 -11.45 -4.48
N VAL A 64 9.88 -11.39 -4.74
CA VAL A 64 10.48 -10.33 -5.58
C VAL A 64 9.96 -10.42 -7.02
N SER A 65 9.85 -11.63 -7.58
CA SER A 65 9.32 -11.83 -8.93
C SER A 65 7.85 -11.43 -9.08
N GLN A 66 7.04 -11.61 -8.04
CA GLN A 66 5.64 -11.21 -8.05
C GLN A 66 5.49 -9.69 -7.96
N ILE A 67 6.31 -9.03 -7.15
CA ILE A 67 6.32 -7.57 -7.02
C ILE A 67 6.77 -6.92 -8.34
N SER A 68 7.82 -7.43 -8.99
CA SER A 68 8.30 -6.88 -10.26
C SER A 68 7.29 -7.08 -11.40
N SER A 69 6.64 -8.25 -11.45
CA SER A 69 5.58 -8.53 -12.41
C SER A 69 4.39 -7.60 -12.22
N TYR A 70 3.99 -7.34 -10.96
CA TYR A 70 2.90 -6.41 -10.66
C TYR A 70 3.27 -4.98 -11.07
N ALA A 71 4.48 -4.52 -10.73
CA ALA A 71 4.96 -3.18 -11.10
C ALA A 71 5.00 -2.96 -12.61
N SER A 72 5.38 -3.99 -13.40
CA SER A 72 5.39 -3.91 -14.87
C SER A 72 4.00 -3.89 -15.52
N THR A 73 2.97 -4.34 -14.81
CA THR A 73 1.57 -4.35 -15.28
C THR A 73 0.87 -3.02 -15.02
N VAL A 74 1.40 -2.18 -14.11
CA VAL A 74 0.84 -0.86 -13.82
C VAL A 74 1.39 0.15 -14.84
N HIS A 75 0.65 0.34 -15.94
CA HIS A 75 0.97 1.36 -16.94
C HIS A 75 0.68 2.76 -16.38
N PHE A 76 1.69 3.45 -15.83
CA PHE A 76 1.62 4.84 -15.33
C PHE A 76 1.57 5.91 -16.46
N GLY A 77 0.90 5.63 -17.59
CA GLY A 77 1.09 6.34 -18.86
C GLY A 77 0.21 7.58 -19.14
N GLY A 78 -0.54 8.12 -18.16
CA GLY A 78 -1.52 9.20 -18.42
C GLY A 78 -1.43 10.38 -17.45
N VAL A 79 -1.65 11.61 -17.94
CA VAL A 79 -1.61 12.87 -17.15
C VAL A 79 -2.54 12.82 -15.93
N VAL A 80 -3.71 12.18 -16.06
CA VAL A 80 -4.66 11.97 -14.96
C VAL A 80 -4.06 11.08 -13.87
N ILE A 81 -3.28 10.07 -14.24
CA ILE A 81 -2.61 9.16 -13.31
C ILE A 81 -1.55 9.93 -12.51
N THR A 82 -0.81 10.83 -13.15
CA THR A 82 0.19 11.66 -12.48
C THR A 82 -0.45 12.56 -11.41
N PHE A 83 -1.57 13.23 -11.72
CA PHE A 83 -2.25 14.09 -10.75
C PHE A 83 -2.85 13.30 -9.59
N SER A 84 -3.47 12.14 -9.88
CA SER A 84 -3.94 11.23 -8.83
C SER A 84 -2.79 10.78 -7.94
N VAL A 85 -1.69 10.27 -8.50
CA VAL A 85 -0.53 9.81 -7.73
C VAL A 85 0.01 10.92 -6.81
N VAL A 86 0.09 12.16 -7.31
CA VAL A 86 0.50 13.32 -6.49
C VAL A 86 -0.47 13.53 -5.34
N MET A 87 -1.79 13.49 -5.59
CA MET A 87 -2.80 13.69 -4.54
C MET A 87 -2.77 12.58 -3.47
N PHE A 88 -2.52 11.34 -3.88
CA PHE A 88 -2.29 10.22 -2.97
C PHE A 88 -1.08 10.48 -2.08
N PHE A 89 0.05 10.90 -2.66
CA PHE A 89 1.27 11.18 -1.89
C PHE A 89 1.10 12.37 -0.93
N ILE A 90 0.32 13.38 -1.30
CA ILE A 90 -0.02 14.49 -0.39
C ILE A 90 -0.84 13.96 0.80
N GLY A 91 -1.88 13.17 0.54
CA GLY A 91 -2.67 12.51 1.59
C GLY A 91 -1.80 11.65 2.49
N PHE A 92 -0.93 10.84 1.89
CA PHE A 92 0.02 9.97 2.58
C PHE A 92 1.00 10.73 3.46
N ALA A 93 1.60 11.82 2.97
CA ALA A 93 2.52 12.65 3.73
C ALA A 93 1.83 13.31 4.94
N VAL A 94 0.61 13.82 4.75
CA VAL A 94 -0.20 14.38 5.85
C VAL A 94 -0.56 13.31 6.87
N GLY A 95 -0.98 12.12 6.41
CA GLY A 95 -1.24 10.97 7.26
C GLY A 95 -0.01 10.56 8.07
N LEU A 96 1.17 10.52 7.44
CA LEU A 96 2.43 10.20 8.12
C LEU A 96 2.80 11.19 9.21
N TRP A 97 2.56 12.49 8.98
CA TRP A 97 2.89 13.53 9.96
C TRP A 97 1.97 13.46 11.18
N LYS A 98 0.68 13.14 10.99
CA LYS A 98 -0.30 13.05 12.08
C LYS A 98 -0.40 11.68 12.77
N GLY A 99 -0.01 10.61 12.09
CA GLY A 99 -0.13 9.21 12.56
C GLY A 99 0.93 8.80 13.55
#